data_AF-A0A939U8V2-F1
#
_entry.id   AF-A0A939U8V2-F1
#
_cell.length_a   1.000
_cell.length_b   1.000
_cell.length_c   1.000
_cell.angle_alpha   90.00
_cell.angle_beta   90.00
_cell.angle_gamma   90.00
#
_symmetry.space_group_name_H-M   'P 1'
#
loop_
_entity.id
_entity.type
_entity.pdbx_description
1 polymer ?
#
loop_
_entity_poly.entity_id
_entity_poly.type
_entity_poly.pdbx_seq_one_letter_code
_entity_poly.pdbx_strand_id
1 'polypeptide(L)'
;RFWTSNFPEFVKPTRTAKGDRRYKAEDIAALKEIRFLLKDRGLSIEGARQQLNSDRAKVSDRVKAIGILEGIKERLLEIKKEL
;
A
#
# COMPACT_ATOMS: atom_id res chain seq x y z
N ARG A 1 14.57 -4.50 -4.48
CA ARG A 1 14.84 -4.16 -5.90
C ARG A 1 13.56 -4.28 -6.71
N PHE A 2 12.84 -5.39 -6.61
CA PHE A 2 11.60 -5.63 -7.36
C PHE A 2 10.62 -4.44 -7.39
N TRP A 3 10.18 -3.92 -6.24
CA TRP A 3 9.21 -2.82 -6.19
C TRP A 3 9.73 -1.51 -6.79
N THR A 4 10.95 -1.12 -6.44
CA THR A 4 11.59 0.08 -7.00
C THR A 4 11.84 -0.02 -8.50
N SER A 5 11.96 -1.24 -9.05
CA SER A 5 12.14 -1.48 -10.49
C SER A 5 10.81 -1.54 -11.24
N ASN A 6 9.76 -2.10 -10.66
CA ASN A 6 8.45 -2.25 -11.32
C ASN A 6 7.55 -1.01 -11.15
N PHE A 7 7.75 -0.24 -10.07
CA PHE A 7 6.98 0.95 -9.71
C PHE A 7 7.90 2.14 -9.38
N PRO A 8 8.85 2.50 -10.25
CA PRO A 8 9.83 3.55 -9.99
C PRO A 8 9.17 4.93 -9.82
N GLU A 9 7.98 5.14 -10.39
CA GLU A 9 7.21 6.39 -10.26
C GLU A 9 6.63 6.58 -8.85
N PHE A 10 6.32 5.48 -8.16
CA PHE A 10 5.59 5.49 -6.89
C PHE A 10 6.43 5.11 -5.67
N VAL A 11 7.51 4.33 -5.85
CA VAL A 11 8.35 3.82 -4.76
C VAL A 11 9.80 4.24 -5.00
N LYS A 12 10.22 5.33 -4.35
CA LYS A 12 11.52 6.01 -4.56
C LYS A 12 12.28 6.14 -3.23
N PRO A 13 12.72 5.02 -2.62
CA PRO A 13 13.48 5.07 -1.39
C PRO A 13 14.81 5.77 -1.61
N THR A 14 15.14 6.67 -0.69
CA THR A 14 16.46 7.30 -0.61
C THR A 14 17.51 6.29 -0.13
N ARG A 15 18.79 6.59 -0.36
CA ARG A 15 19.90 5.80 0.20
C ARG A 15 20.51 6.49 1.40
N THR A 16 20.88 5.71 2.41
CA THR A 16 21.71 6.18 3.54
C THR A 16 23.17 6.34 3.08
N ALA A 17 24.00 6.99 3.91
CA ALA A 17 25.44 7.11 3.66
C ALA A 17 26.15 5.75 3.51
N LYS A 18 25.60 4.68 4.13
CA LYS A 18 26.11 3.31 4.01
C LYS A 18 25.51 2.53 2.83
N GLY A 19 24.60 3.13 2.06
CA GLY A 19 23.99 2.55 0.86
C GLY A 19 22.65 1.84 1.07
N ASP A 20 22.15 1.75 2.29
CA ASP A 20 20.87 1.09 2.60
C ASP A 20 19.67 1.89 2.09
N ARG A 21 18.59 1.19 1.71
CA ARG A 21 17.33 1.84 1.31
C ARG A 21 16.59 2.35 2.54
N ARG A 22 16.27 3.64 2.55
CA ARG A 22 15.37 4.28 3.52
C ARG A 22 14.08 4.68 2.82
N TYR A 23 13.00 4.01 3.20
CA TYR A 23 11.64 4.29 2.75
C TYR A 23 11.00 5.38 3.61
N LYS A 24 10.31 6.32 2.96
CA LYS A 24 9.48 7.34 3.61
C LYS A 24 8.06 6.83 3.80
N ALA A 25 7.27 7.54 4.59
CA ALA A 25 5.84 7.22 4.77
C ALA A 25 5.08 7.13 3.44
N GLU A 26 5.40 8.00 2.49
CA GLU A 26 4.82 8.00 1.14
C GLU A 26 5.16 6.72 0.35
N ASP A 27 6.39 6.21 0.47
CA ASP A 27 6.77 4.95 -0.17
C ASP A 27 6.00 3.77 0.44
N ILE A 28 5.83 3.78 1.76
CA ILE A 28 5.05 2.75 2.46
C ILE A 28 3.58 2.81 2.05
N ALA A 29 3.02 4.02 1.91
CA ALA A 29 1.65 4.20 1.42
C ALA A 29 1.49 3.66 -0.01
N ALA A 30 2.42 3.99 -0.91
CA ALA A 30 2.45 3.43 -2.26
C ALA A 30 2.55 1.91 -2.26
N LEU A 31 3.37 1.31 -1.39
CA LEU A 31 3.48 -0.15 -1.27
C LEU A 31 2.18 -0.80 -0.78
N LYS A 32 1.41 -0.14 0.09
CA LYS A 32 0.07 -0.61 0.49
C LYS A 32 -0.91 -0.59 -0.67
N GLU A 33 -0.91 0.48 -1.47
CA GLU A 33 -1.71 0.60 -2.69
C GLU A 33 -1.35 -0.50 -3.71
N ILE A 34 -0.06 -0.73 -3.95
CA ILE A 34 0.44 -1.79 -4.84
C ILE A 34 0.02 -3.17 -4.32
N ARG A 35 0.17 -3.44 -3.02
CA ARG A 35 -0.28 -4.70 -2.41
C ARG A 35 -1.77 -4.92 -2.65
N PHE A 36 -2.60 -3.92 -2.39
CA PHE A 36 -4.04 -4.01 -2.59
C PHE A 36 -4.39 -4.38 -4.03
N LEU A 37 -3.74 -3.73 -5.01
CA LEU A 37 -4.00 -4.00 -6.43
C LEU A 37 -3.54 -5.39 -6.86
N LEU A 38 -2.39 -5.87 -6.38
CA LEU A 38 -1.83 -7.16 -6.82
C LEU A 38 -2.39 -8.35 -6.05
N LYS A 39 -2.60 -8.22 -4.74
CA LYS A 39 -3.01 -9.32 -3.86
C LYS A 39 -4.51 -9.38 -3.68
N ASP A 40 -5.13 -8.24 -3.40
CA ASP A 40 -6.56 -8.22 -3.04
C ASP A 40 -7.44 -8.09 -4.28
N ARG A 41 -6.96 -7.36 -5.31
CA ARG A 41 -7.65 -7.20 -6.60
C ARG A 41 -7.15 -8.15 -7.68
N GLY A 42 -6.02 -8.84 -7.47
CA GLY A 42 -5.49 -9.84 -8.40
C GLY A 42 -4.98 -9.29 -9.74
N LEU A 43 -4.63 -8.00 -9.82
CA LEU A 43 -4.12 -7.41 -11.05
C LEU A 43 -2.71 -7.89 -11.37
N SER A 44 -2.35 -7.86 -12.65
CA SER A 44 -0.95 -7.97 -13.07
C SER A 44 -0.16 -6.72 -12.67
N ILE A 45 1.18 -6.80 -12.71
CA ILE A 45 2.05 -5.65 -12.46
C ILE A 45 1.72 -4.48 -13.39
N GLU A 46 1.49 -4.77 -14.67
CA GLU A 46 1.14 -3.77 -15.66
C GLU A 46 -0.22 -3.13 -15.37
N GLY A 47 -1.23 -3.96 -15.07
CA GLY A 47 -2.57 -3.47 -14.72
C GLY A 47 -2.57 -2.63 -13.44
N ALA A 48 -1.80 -3.02 -12.43
CA ALA A 48 -1.63 -2.23 -11.21
C ALA A 48 -0.94 -0.89 -11.51
N ARG A 49 0.11 -0.88 -12.36
CA ARG A 49 0.79 0.36 -12.75
C ARG A 49 -0.16 1.29 -13.50
N GLN A 50 -0.91 0.76 -14.47
CA GLN A 50 -1.90 1.53 -15.23
C GLN A 50 -2.96 2.13 -14.31
N GLN A 51 -3.48 1.35 -13.36
CA GLN A 51 -4.48 1.82 -12.40
C GLN A 51 -3.95 2.92 -11.48
N LEU A 52 -2.69 2.80 -11.03
CA LEU A 52 -2.05 3.83 -10.21
C LEU A 52 -1.75 5.10 -11.02
N ASN A 53 -1.53 5.00 -12.32
CA ASN A 53 -1.34 6.17 -13.18
C ASN A 53 -2.66 6.85 -13.58
N SER A 54 -3.73 6.08 -13.75
CA SER A 54 -5.03 6.63 -14.16
C SER A 54 -5.86 7.19 -13.01
N ASP A 55 -5.90 6.50 -11.86
CA ASP A 55 -6.81 6.86 -10.77
C ASP A 55 -6.26 6.45 -9.40
N ARG A 56 -5.09 7.01 -9.05
CA ARG A 56 -4.45 6.74 -7.76
C ARG A 56 -5.27 7.18 -6.56
N ALA A 57 -5.96 8.32 -6.67
CA ALA A 57 -6.72 8.90 -5.57
C ALA A 57 -7.79 7.92 -5.08
N LYS A 58 -8.55 7.32 -6.01
CA LYS A 58 -9.55 6.30 -5.69
C LYS A 58 -8.96 5.04 -5.08
N VAL A 59 -7.77 4.61 -5.53
CA VAL A 59 -7.07 3.48 -4.90
C VAL A 59 -6.70 3.83 -3.46
N SER A 60 -6.15 5.03 -3.23
CA SER A 60 -5.76 5.50 -1.90
C SER A 60 -6.94 5.58 -0.94
N ASP A 61 -8.07 6.12 -1.39
CA ASP A 61 -9.28 6.24 -0.57
C ASP A 61 -9.84 4.88 -0.18
N ARG A 62 -9.84 3.91 -1.11
CA ARG A 62 -10.23 2.52 -0.81
C ARG A 62 -9.31 1.87 0.22
N VAL A 63 -8.00 2.01 0.06
CA VAL A 63 -7.03 1.45 0.99
C VAL A 63 -7.18 2.06 2.39
N LYS A 64 -7.41 3.37 2.48
CA LYS A 64 -7.71 4.05 3.76
C LYS A 64 -8.99 3.53 4.39
N ALA A 65 -10.07 3.42 3.62
CA ALA A 65 -11.36 2.93 4.11
C ALA A 65 -11.24 1.50 4.66
N ILE A 66 -10.53 0.62 3.95
CA ILE A 66 -10.26 -0.75 4.41
C ILE A 66 -9.53 -0.73 5.76
N GLY A 67 -8.46 0.06 5.89
CA GLY A 67 -7.71 0.14 7.16
C GLY A 67 -8.55 0.65 8.34
N ILE A 68 -9.45 1.60 8.10
CA ILE A 68 -10.39 2.08 9.13
C ILE A 68 -11.36 0.96 9.54
N LEU A 69 -11.95 0.26 8.57
CA LEU A 69 -12.89 -0.82 8.81
C LEU A 69 -12.24 -2.02 9.52
N GLU A 70 -11.01 -2.36 9.18
CA GLU A 70 -10.21 -3.38 9.87
C GLU A 70 -9.99 -2.99 11.34
N GLY A 71 -9.60 -1.74 11.61
CA GLY A 71 -9.42 -1.26 12.99
C GLY A 71 -10.73 -1.25 13.80
N ILE A 72 -11.87 -0.90 13.18
CA ILE A 72 -13.18 -0.99 13.83
C ILE A 72 -13.51 -2.45 14.15
N LYS A 73 -13.31 -3.36 13.19
CA LYS A 73 -13.54 -4.79 13.38
C LYS A 73 -12.72 -5.36 14.53
N GLU A 74 -11.43 -5.02 14.59
CA GLU A 74 -10.53 -5.47 15.66
C GLU A 74 -11.01 -5.03 17.04
N ARG A 75 -11.39 -3.75 17.20
CA ARG A 75 -11.95 -3.22 18.45
C ARG A 75 -13.24 -3.92 18.86
N LEU A 76 -14.14 -4.18 17.91
CA LEU A 76 -15.39 -4.90 18.21
C LEU A 76 -15.14 -6.35 18.63
N LEU A 77 -14.14 -7.00 18.05
CA LEU A 77 -13.73 -8.36 18.46
C LEU A 77 -13.09 -8.38 19.84
N GLU A 78 -12.37 -7.33 20.22
CA GLU A 78 -11.82 -7.18 21.58
C GLU A 78 -12.94 -7.05 22.61
N ILE A 79 -13.90 -6.13 22.39
CA ILE A 79 -15.07 -5.97 23.27
C ILE A 79 -15.84 -7.29 23.41
N LYS A 80 -16.02 -8.04 22.32
CA LYS A 80 -16.71 -9.35 22.35
C LYS A 80 -15.98 -10.38 23.23
N LYS A 81 -14.66 -10.33 23.36
CA LYS A 81 -13.88 -11.28 24.17
C LYS A 81 -13.93 -10.97 25.67
N GLU A 82 -14.20 -9.72 26.03
CA GLU A 82 -14.32 -9.26 27.42
C GLU A 82 -15.73 -9.47 28.01
N LEU A 83 -16.67 -9.93 27.18
CA LEU A 83 -18.03 -10.34 27.55
C LEU A 83 -18.12 -11.88 27.67
#